data_AF-A0A1V9ZVE1-F1
#
_entry.id   AF-A0A1V9ZVE1-F1
#
_cell.length_a   1.000
_cell.length_b   1.000
_cell.length_c   1.000
_cell.angle_alpha   90.00
_cell.angle_beta   90.00
_cell.angle_gamma   90.00
#
_symmetry.space_group_name_H-M   'P 1'
#
loop_
_entity.id
_entity.type
_entity.pdbx_description
1 polymer ?
#
loop_
_entity_poly.entity_id
_entity_poly.type
_entity_poly.pdbx_seq_one_letter_code
_entity_poly.pdbx_strand_id
1 'polypeptide(L)'
;MIQIMRRGLHWNWRTSVALTAVLAVLATSIANFFVIWDVCRNNAFYTILIMLTAIPMAFNTLMPGWAMVEVAGIGHEATIAAFYGTIRDLVTPIATRWHTYMMTSFPADLKLKDDTHTRYQVTYSQIICLSLQLLSVVFVVLLPTQRLPLLHMLQRNELSKVGGIGVIVVYVGLLAVLYEQSLIDY
;
A
#
# COMPACT_ATOMS: atom_id res chain seq x y z
N MET A 1 9.61 -23.53 9.60
CA MET A 1 9.39 -22.86 8.30
C MET A 1 8.53 -23.69 7.34
N ILE A 2 8.78 -25.01 7.19
CA ILE A 2 8.06 -25.92 6.27
C ILE A 2 6.55 -26.05 6.56
N GLN A 3 6.11 -26.01 7.82
CA GLN A 3 4.69 -26.15 8.19
C GLN A 3 3.81 -24.95 7.79
N ILE A 4 4.38 -23.74 7.77
CA ILE A 4 3.66 -22.51 7.36
C ILE A 4 3.41 -22.54 5.85
N MET A 5 4.39 -22.99 5.06
CA MET A 5 4.22 -23.23 3.63
C MET A 5 3.18 -24.31 3.32
N ARG A 6 3.13 -25.39 4.11
CA ARG A 6 2.17 -26.49 3.93
C ARG A 6 0.72 -26.08 4.23
N ARG A 7 0.49 -25.26 5.28
CA ARG A 7 -0.84 -24.69 5.57
C ARG A 7 -1.21 -23.52 4.64
N GLY A 8 -0.22 -22.78 4.16
CA GLY A 8 -0.42 -21.68 3.21
C GLY A 8 -0.78 -22.11 1.79
N LEU A 9 -0.73 -23.41 1.46
CA LEU A 9 -1.01 -23.94 0.13
C LEU A 9 -2.50 -23.82 -0.28
N HIS A 10 -3.41 -23.90 0.69
CA HIS A 10 -4.86 -23.71 0.48
C HIS A 10 -5.33 -22.29 0.75
N TRP A 11 -4.43 -21.39 1.16
CA TRP A 11 -4.79 -20.03 1.50
C TRP A 11 -4.93 -19.20 0.21
N ASN A 12 -6.10 -18.60 -0.01
CA ASN A 12 -6.28 -17.56 -1.02
C ASN A 12 -5.52 -16.28 -0.63
N TRP A 13 -4.33 -16.10 -1.16
CA TRP A 13 -3.43 -14.99 -0.85
C TRP A 13 -4.02 -13.61 -1.07
N ARG A 14 -4.82 -13.47 -2.13
CA ARG A 14 -5.57 -12.24 -2.38
C ARG A 14 -6.44 -11.85 -1.21
N THR A 15 -7.13 -12.82 -0.60
CA THR A 15 -7.99 -12.54 0.55
C THR A 15 -7.20 -12.17 1.78
N SER A 16 -6.04 -12.79 2.02
CA SER A 16 -5.15 -12.38 3.13
C SER A 16 -4.66 -10.96 2.95
N VAL A 17 -4.12 -10.64 1.78
CA VAL A 17 -3.59 -9.30 1.47
C VAL A 17 -4.70 -8.27 1.58
N ALA A 18 -5.86 -8.51 0.97
CA ALA A 18 -7.01 -7.62 1.05
C ALA A 18 -7.49 -7.41 2.49
N LEU A 19 -7.66 -8.48 3.27
CA LEU A 19 -8.08 -8.39 4.67
C LEU A 19 -7.05 -7.61 5.50
N THR A 20 -5.76 -7.89 5.34
CA THR A 20 -4.71 -7.19 6.08
C THR A 20 -4.61 -5.72 5.69
N ALA A 21 -4.77 -5.38 4.41
CA ALA A 21 -4.81 -4.00 3.94
C ALA A 21 -6.02 -3.24 4.53
N VAL A 22 -7.21 -3.83 4.48
CA VAL A 22 -8.42 -3.22 5.07
C VAL A 22 -8.25 -3.03 6.57
N LEU A 23 -7.74 -4.03 7.29
CA LEU A 23 -7.49 -3.93 8.73
C LEU A 23 -6.47 -2.84 9.08
N ALA A 24 -5.40 -2.69 8.29
CA ALA A 24 -4.42 -1.63 8.49
C ALA A 24 -5.07 -0.25 8.32
N VAL A 25 -5.81 -0.06 7.22
CA VAL A 25 -6.48 1.21 6.88
C VAL A 25 -7.53 1.59 7.92
N LEU A 26 -8.29 0.62 8.41
CA LEU A 26 -9.28 0.86 9.47
C LEU A 26 -8.61 1.19 10.80
N ALA A 27 -7.55 0.46 11.19
CA ALA A 27 -6.85 0.70 12.45
C ALA A 27 -6.21 2.10 12.48
N THR A 28 -5.54 2.53 11.41
CA THR A 28 -4.97 3.89 11.31
C THR A 28 -6.05 4.95 11.29
N SER A 29 -7.15 4.73 10.56
CA SER A 29 -8.24 5.69 10.47
C SER A 29 -8.95 5.87 11.80
N ILE A 30 -9.21 4.79 12.54
CA ILE A 30 -9.80 4.85 13.89
C ILE A 30 -8.90 5.64 14.84
N ALA A 31 -7.58 5.37 14.81
CA ALA A 31 -6.62 6.12 15.62
C ALA A 31 -6.66 7.63 15.31
N ASN A 32 -6.69 8.00 14.03
CA ASN A 32 -6.77 9.40 13.61
C ASN A 32 -8.10 10.04 14.02
N PHE A 33 -9.23 9.36 13.88
CA PHE A 33 -10.53 9.88 14.29
C PHE A 33 -10.61 10.11 15.81
N PHE A 34 -10.04 9.23 16.63
CA PHE A 34 -9.98 9.43 18.08
C PHE A 34 -9.18 10.68 18.48
N VAL A 35 -8.14 11.03 17.72
CA VAL A 35 -7.34 12.24 17.94
C VAL A 35 -8.09 13.50 17.48
N ILE A 36 -8.77 13.43 16.33
CA ILE A 36 -9.54 14.54 15.75
C ILE A 36 -10.72 14.94 16.66
N TRP A 37 -11.48 13.95 17.15
CA TRP A 37 -12.66 14.17 17.98
C TRP A 37 -12.37 14.30 19.48
N ASP A 38 -11.10 14.29 19.87
CA ASP A 38 -10.64 14.45 21.25
C ASP A 38 -11.24 13.41 22.23
N VAL A 39 -11.51 12.18 21.75
CA VAL A 39 -12.02 11.09 22.58
C VAL A 39 -10.91 10.53 23.47
N CYS A 40 -9.69 10.36 22.92
CA CYS A 40 -8.51 9.83 23.61
C CYS A 40 -7.21 10.37 22.99
N ARG A 41 -6.65 11.48 23.52
CA ARG A 41 -5.34 12.06 23.11
C ARG A 41 -4.14 11.56 23.92
N ASN A 42 -4.16 10.31 24.39
CA ASN A 42 -3.00 9.74 25.08
C ASN A 42 -1.96 9.25 24.05
N ASN A 43 -0.73 9.79 24.12
CA ASN A 43 0.39 9.38 23.26
C ASN A 43 0.65 7.88 23.30
N ALA A 44 0.53 7.26 24.49
CA ALA A 44 0.73 5.82 24.63
C ALA A 44 -0.35 5.03 23.88
N PHE A 45 -1.62 5.47 23.95
CA PHE A 45 -2.73 4.83 23.25
C PHE A 45 -2.59 4.94 21.74
N TYR A 46 -2.26 6.13 21.24
CA TYR A 46 -2.02 6.36 19.81
C TYR A 46 -0.84 5.53 19.28
N THR A 47 0.27 5.48 20.03
CA THR A 47 1.44 4.69 19.66
C THR A 47 1.11 3.20 19.62
N ILE A 48 0.38 2.66 20.60
CA ILE A 48 -0.02 1.25 20.61
C ILE A 48 -0.88 0.92 19.39
N LEU A 49 -1.84 1.78 19.03
CA LEU A 49 -2.69 1.59 17.86
C LEU A 49 -1.89 1.60 16.55
N ILE A 50 -0.91 2.49 16.41
CA ILE A 50 -0.02 2.51 15.25
C ILE A 50 0.88 1.28 15.23
N MET A 51 1.45 0.86 16.36
CA MET A 51 2.29 -0.32 16.43
C MET A 51 1.54 -1.60 16.02
N LEU A 52 0.23 -1.67 16.28
CA LEU A 52 -0.60 -2.79 15.83
C LEU A 52 -0.65 -2.91 14.29
N THR A 53 -0.51 -1.79 13.57
CA THR A 53 -0.52 -1.79 12.09
C THR A 53 0.76 -2.38 11.48
N ALA A 54 1.81 -2.60 12.27
CA ALA A 54 3.03 -3.26 11.81
C ALA A 54 2.78 -4.70 11.35
N ILE A 55 1.81 -5.39 11.96
CA ILE A 55 1.43 -6.75 11.58
C ILE A 55 0.88 -6.79 10.15
N PRO A 56 -0.20 -6.07 9.80
CA PRO A 56 -0.68 -6.07 8.43
C PRO A 56 0.31 -5.46 7.43
N MET A 57 1.18 -4.54 7.85
CA MET A 57 2.27 -4.05 7.00
C MET A 57 3.27 -5.16 6.64
N ALA A 58 3.61 -6.05 7.59
CA ALA A 58 4.43 -7.22 7.33
C ALA A 58 3.75 -8.18 6.33
N PHE A 59 2.45 -8.41 6.46
CA PHE A 59 1.72 -9.27 5.51
C PHE A 59 1.68 -8.69 4.09
N ASN A 60 1.43 -7.38 3.97
CA ASN A 60 1.40 -6.69 2.67
C ASN A 60 2.77 -6.65 1.98
N THR A 61 3.87 -6.74 2.72
CA THR A 61 5.23 -6.75 2.14
C THR A 61 5.74 -8.16 1.84
N LEU A 62 5.44 -9.14 2.72
CA LEU A 62 5.90 -10.52 2.57
C LEU A 62 5.17 -11.27 1.45
N MET A 63 3.86 -11.11 1.33
CA MET A 63 3.07 -11.89 0.36
C MET A 63 3.44 -11.60 -1.10
N PRO A 64 3.55 -10.33 -1.55
CA PRO A 64 4.01 -10.04 -2.91
C PRO A 64 5.48 -10.44 -3.11
N GLY A 65 6.32 -10.33 -2.08
CA GLY A 65 7.70 -10.80 -2.12
C GLY A 65 7.81 -12.32 -2.35
N TRP A 66 6.94 -13.12 -1.73
CA TRP A 66 6.89 -14.56 -2.01
C TRP A 66 6.39 -14.86 -3.43
N ALA A 67 5.37 -14.15 -3.90
CA ALA A 67 4.90 -14.29 -5.28
C ALA A 67 6.00 -13.91 -6.29
N MET A 68 6.79 -12.89 -6.00
CA MET A 68 7.92 -12.47 -6.82
C MET A 68 9.00 -13.56 -6.93
N VAL A 69 9.40 -14.18 -5.81
CA VAL A 69 10.38 -15.29 -5.83
C VAL A 69 9.85 -16.51 -6.58
N GLU A 70 8.54 -16.77 -6.52
CA GLU A 70 7.93 -17.87 -7.27
C GLU A 70 7.86 -17.63 -8.78
N VAL A 71 7.75 -16.36 -9.19
CA VAL A 71 7.75 -15.95 -10.61
C VAL A 71 9.18 -15.81 -11.15
N ALA A 72 10.15 -15.54 -10.28
CA ALA A 72 11.53 -15.39 -10.66
C ALA A 72 12.13 -16.71 -11.18
N GLY A 73 12.39 -16.76 -12.49
CA GLY A 73 13.09 -17.88 -13.11
C GLY A 73 14.58 -17.89 -12.78
N ILE A 74 15.19 -19.07 -12.86
CA ILE A 74 16.62 -19.28 -12.62
C ILE A 74 17.45 -18.31 -13.51
N GLY A 75 18.33 -17.55 -12.88
CA GLY A 75 19.23 -16.60 -13.55
C GLY A 75 18.71 -15.17 -13.73
N HIS A 76 17.41 -14.91 -13.50
CA HIS A 76 16.82 -13.55 -13.58
C HIS A 76 16.25 -13.07 -12.24
N GLU A 77 16.51 -13.81 -11.16
CA GLU A 77 15.97 -13.55 -9.82
C GLU A 77 16.36 -12.17 -9.28
N ALA A 78 17.63 -11.80 -9.44
CA ALA A 78 18.13 -10.51 -9.00
C ALA A 78 17.47 -9.34 -9.76
N THR A 79 17.21 -9.51 -11.05
CA THR A 79 16.61 -8.48 -11.90
C THR A 79 15.15 -8.22 -11.51
N ILE A 80 14.36 -9.28 -11.32
CA ILE A 80 12.95 -9.17 -10.92
C ILE A 80 12.85 -8.62 -9.49
N ALA A 81 13.75 -9.05 -8.59
CA ALA A 81 13.83 -8.52 -7.24
C ALA A 81 14.20 -7.03 -7.20
N ALA A 82 15.14 -6.60 -8.05
CA ALA A 82 15.50 -5.19 -8.18
C ALA A 82 14.31 -4.36 -8.69
N PHE A 83 13.61 -4.81 -9.73
CA PHE A 83 12.42 -4.11 -10.23
C PHE A 83 11.30 -3.99 -9.20
N TYR A 84 11.01 -5.08 -8.48
CA TYR A 84 10.02 -5.04 -7.41
C TYR A 84 10.41 -4.06 -6.30
N GLY A 85 11.69 -4.07 -5.89
CA GLY A 85 12.23 -3.14 -4.90
C GLY A 85 12.10 -1.69 -5.33
N THR A 86 12.53 -1.35 -6.56
CA THR A 86 12.47 0.04 -7.05
C THR A 86 11.04 0.53 -7.18
N ILE A 87 10.11 -0.27 -7.70
CA ILE A 87 8.69 0.09 -7.77
C ILE A 87 8.14 0.39 -6.38
N ARG A 88 8.42 -0.47 -5.40
CA ARG A 88 7.93 -0.29 -4.03
C ARG A 88 8.45 1.00 -3.41
N ASP A 89 9.73 1.29 -3.59
CA ASP A 89 10.36 2.43 -2.95
C ASP A 89 9.97 3.76 -3.64
N LEU A 90 9.67 3.73 -4.96
CA LEU A 90 9.15 4.87 -5.73
C LEU A 90 7.77 5.38 -5.27
N VAL A 91 6.93 4.52 -4.70
CA VAL A 91 5.57 4.90 -4.28
C VAL A 91 5.59 5.88 -3.09
N THR A 92 6.57 5.76 -2.19
CA THR A 92 6.65 6.56 -0.96
C THR A 92 6.74 8.08 -1.20
N PRO A 93 7.66 8.60 -2.01
CA PRO A 93 7.75 10.05 -2.28
C PRO A 93 6.50 10.58 -2.99
N ILE A 94 5.94 9.80 -3.92
CA ILE A 94 4.73 10.18 -4.66
C ILE A 94 3.53 10.32 -3.70
N ALA A 95 3.35 9.34 -2.81
CA ALA A 95 2.30 9.37 -1.79
C ALA A 95 2.49 10.54 -0.81
N THR A 96 3.73 10.83 -0.41
CA THR A 96 4.05 11.94 0.49
C THR A 96 3.70 13.28 -0.15
N ARG A 97 4.03 13.47 -1.44
CA ARG A 97 3.67 14.69 -2.18
C ARG A 97 2.17 14.87 -2.32
N TRP A 98 1.44 13.81 -2.65
CA TRP A 98 -0.02 13.84 -2.69
C TRP A 98 -0.61 14.23 -1.33
N HIS A 99 -0.10 13.65 -0.25
CA HIS A 99 -0.53 13.98 1.10
C HIS A 99 -0.28 15.46 1.43
N THR A 100 0.90 15.99 1.12
CA THR A 100 1.21 17.42 1.30
C THR A 100 0.28 18.31 0.47
N TYR A 101 0.02 17.97 -0.79
CA TYR A 101 -0.92 18.69 -1.65
C TYR A 101 -2.34 18.73 -1.07
N MET A 102 -2.81 17.62 -0.49
CA MET A 102 -4.09 17.59 0.20
C MET A 102 -4.10 18.47 1.45
N MET A 103 -3.01 18.47 2.23
CA MET A 103 -2.88 19.31 3.43
C MET A 103 -2.81 20.81 3.11
N THR A 104 -2.19 21.21 2.00
CA THR A 104 -2.15 22.62 1.57
C THR A 104 -3.47 23.09 0.96
N SER A 105 -4.17 22.21 0.23
CA SER A 105 -5.48 22.52 -0.37
C SER A 105 -6.59 22.67 0.67
N PHE A 106 -6.48 21.97 1.81
CA PHE A 106 -7.40 22.07 2.94
C PHE A 106 -6.65 22.53 4.21
N PRO A 107 -6.31 23.83 4.33
CA PRO A 107 -5.58 24.36 5.48
C PRO A 107 -6.48 24.39 6.72
N ALA A 108 -6.58 23.25 7.41
CA ALA A 108 -7.29 23.11 8.66
C ALA A 108 -6.26 23.04 9.80
N ASP A 109 -5.86 24.20 10.29
CA ASP A 109 -4.81 24.32 11.30
C ASP A 109 -5.38 24.04 12.70
N LEU A 110 -5.41 22.75 13.09
CA LEU A 110 -5.82 22.32 14.43
C LEU A 110 -4.95 22.92 15.54
N LYS A 111 -3.75 23.44 15.22
CA LYS A 111 -2.83 24.04 16.19
C LYS A 111 -3.22 25.47 16.60
N LEU A 112 -3.98 26.20 15.79
CA LEU A 112 -4.29 27.62 16.03
C LEU A 112 -5.71 27.85 16.58
N LYS A 113 -6.67 26.97 16.30
CA LYS A 113 -8.05 27.14 16.77
C LYS A 113 -8.76 25.79 16.91
N ASP A 114 -9.10 25.44 18.14
CA ASP A 114 -9.87 24.23 18.47
C ASP A 114 -11.38 24.48 18.23
N ASP A 115 -11.71 24.99 17.03
CA ASP A 115 -13.08 25.32 16.63
C ASP A 115 -13.74 24.10 15.96
N THR A 116 -15.05 23.96 16.16
CA THR A 116 -15.86 22.87 15.59
C THR A 116 -15.76 22.85 14.06
N HIS A 117 -15.72 24.02 13.42
CA HIS A 117 -15.58 24.15 11.97
C HIS A 117 -14.26 23.54 11.44
N THR A 118 -13.15 23.79 12.13
CA THR A 118 -11.83 23.26 11.76
C THR A 118 -11.78 21.73 11.91
N ARG A 119 -12.41 21.18 12.95
CA ARG A 119 -12.51 19.72 13.17
C ARG A 119 -13.25 19.02 12.04
N TYR A 120 -14.32 19.61 11.52
CA TYR A 120 -15.03 19.08 10.35
C TYR A 120 -14.16 19.09 9.09
N GLN A 121 -13.39 20.16 8.85
CA GLN A 121 -12.49 20.22 7.68
C GLN A 121 -11.43 19.12 7.69
N VAL A 122 -10.80 18.86 8.85
CA VAL A 122 -9.84 17.73 8.98
C VAL A 122 -10.53 16.38 8.85
N THR A 123 -11.75 16.26 9.36
CA THR A 123 -12.54 15.03 9.22
C THR A 123 -12.81 14.72 7.74
N TYR A 124 -13.16 15.73 6.92
CA TYR A 124 -13.39 15.53 5.49
C TYR A 124 -12.13 15.07 4.75
N SER A 125 -10.98 15.70 5.01
CA SER A 125 -9.71 15.28 4.36
C SER A 125 -9.34 13.85 4.76
N GLN A 126 -9.51 13.47 6.03
CA GLN A 126 -9.28 12.11 6.50
C GLN A 126 -10.23 11.09 5.85
N ILE A 127 -11.50 11.43 5.63
CA ILE A 127 -12.47 10.57 4.92
C ILE A 127 -12.07 10.38 3.46
N ILE A 128 -11.61 11.45 2.78
CA ILE A 128 -11.13 11.34 1.40
C ILE A 128 -9.92 10.40 1.34
N CYS A 129 -8.93 10.56 2.24
CA CYS A 129 -7.77 9.67 2.34
C CYS A 129 -8.20 8.21 2.59
N LEU A 130 -9.13 7.97 3.51
CA LEU A 130 -9.68 6.64 3.79
C LEU A 130 -10.33 6.02 2.53
N SER A 131 -11.12 6.81 1.79
CA SER A 131 -11.79 6.32 0.58
C SER A 131 -10.80 5.91 -0.52
N LEU A 132 -9.73 6.68 -0.71
CA LEU A 132 -8.66 6.37 -1.65
C LEU A 132 -7.89 5.11 -1.23
N GLN A 133 -7.60 4.96 0.07
CA GLN A 133 -6.94 3.77 0.60
C GLN A 133 -7.81 2.52 0.44
N LEU A 134 -9.13 2.60 0.65
CA LEU A 134 -10.03 1.48 0.39
C LEU A 134 -10.15 1.15 -1.10
N LEU A 135 -10.17 2.17 -1.97
CA LEU A 135 -10.16 1.97 -3.42
C LEU A 135 -8.88 1.26 -3.87
N SER A 136 -7.74 1.54 -3.22
CA SER A 136 -6.48 0.85 -3.51
C SER A 136 -6.57 -0.68 -3.31
N VAL A 137 -7.39 -1.15 -2.36
CA VAL A 137 -7.59 -2.58 -2.10
C VAL A 137 -8.26 -3.27 -3.29
N VAL A 138 -9.01 -2.56 -4.13
CA VAL A 138 -9.61 -3.12 -5.35
C VAL A 138 -8.53 -3.62 -6.31
N PHE A 139 -7.35 -2.98 -6.35
CA PHE A 139 -6.24 -3.43 -7.18
C PHE A 139 -5.62 -4.77 -6.74
N VAL A 140 -5.97 -5.29 -5.56
CA VAL A 140 -5.64 -6.68 -5.17
C VAL A 140 -6.29 -7.70 -6.11
N VAL A 141 -7.30 -7.31 -6.89
CA VAL A 141 -7.86 -8.17 -7.95
C VAL A 141 -6.84 -8.51 -9.03
N LEU A 142 -5.86 -7.62 -9.25
CA LEU A 142 -4.75 -7.86 -10.18
C LEU A 142 -3.78 -8.94 -9.67
N LEU A 143 -3.74 -9.18 -8.35
CA LEU A 143 -2.96 -10.28 -7.82
C LEU A 143 -3.61 -11.62 -8.23
N PRO A 144 -2.80 -12.62 -8.59
CA PRO A 144 -3.28 -13.97 -8.88
C PRO A 144 -3.89 -14.63 -7.63
N THR A 145 -4.99 -15.37 -7.80
CA THR A 145 -5.81 -15.92 -6.71
C THR A 145 -5.11 -17.00 -5.90
N GLN A 146 -4.25 -17.80 -6.54
CA GLN A 146 -3.70 -19.01 -5.94
C GLN A 146 -2.29 -19.30 -6.46
N ARG A 147 -1.48 -19.95 -5.61
CA ARG A 147 -0.12 -20.43 -5.95
C ARG A 147 -0.09 -21.41 -7.13
N LEU A 148 -1.04 -22.35 -7.16
CA LEU A 148 -1.03 -23.46 -8.13
C LEU A 148 -1.27 -23.03 -9.58
N PRO A 149 -2.27 -22.17 -9.90
CA PRO A 149 -2.47 -21.68 -11.26
C PRO A 149 -1.29 -20.86 -11.78
N LEU A 150 -0.64 -20.06 -10.92
CA LEU A 150 0.56 -19.31 -11.30
C LEU A 150 1.69 -20.23 -11.77
N LEU A 151 1.98 -21.27 -11.00
CA LEU A 151 3.02 -22.25 -11.34
C LEU A 151 2.67 -22.99 -12.63
N HIS A 152 1.40 -23.34 -12.84
CA HIS A 152 0.94 -23.95 -14.09
C HIS A 152 1.06 -23.01 -15.30
N MET A 153 0.81 -21.71 -15.13
CA MET A 153 0.97 -20.71 -16.20
C MET A 153 2.45 -20.46 -16.53
N LEU A 154 3.32 -20.43 -15.52
CA LEU A 154 4.78 -20.35 -15.69
C LEU A 154 5.32 -21.56 -16.46
N GLN A 155 4.86 -22.78 -16.12
CA GLN A 155 5.24 -24.00 -16.84
C GLN A 155 4.78 -24.03 -18.30
N ARG A 156 3.66 -23.37 -18.61
CA ARG A 156 3.13 -23.25 -19.98
C ARG A 156 3.82 -22.16 -20.80
N ASN A 157 4.63 -21.31 -20.18
CA ASN A 157 5.35 -20.20 -20.82
C ASN A 157 4.44 -19.26 -21.64
N GLU A 158 3.16 -19.15 -21.26
CA GLU A 158 2.18 -18.27 -21.90
C GLU A 158 2.36 -16.83 -21.39
N LEU A 159 3.41 -16.17 -21.88
CA LEU A 159 3.73 -14.80 -21.52
C LEU A 159 2.83 -13.81 -22.26
N SER A 160 2.03 -13.03 -21.53
CA SER A 160 1.26 -11.93 -22.11
C SER A 160 2.16 -10.72 -22.40
N LYS A 161 2.47 -10.51 -23.68
CA LYS A 161 3.22 -9.32 -24.15
C LYS A 161 2.53 -8.02 -23.74
N VAL A 162 1.20 -8.00 -23.72
CA VAL A 162 0.40 -6.82 -23.34
C VAL A 162 0.57 -6.48 -21.86
N GLY A 163 0.61 -7.49 -20.98
CA GLY A 163 0.83 -7.28 -19.55
C GLY A 163 2.22 -6.73 -19.25
N GLY A 164 3.25 -7.26 -19.91
CA GLY A 164 4.63 -6.76 -19.77
C GLY A 164 4.79 -5.30 -20.20
N ILE A 165 4.21 -4.93 -21.35
CA ILE A 165 4.22 -3.53 -21.82
C ILE A 165 3.50 -2.63 -20.81
N GLY A 166 2.36 -3.06 -20.26
CA GLY A 166 1.62 -2.30 -19.25
C GLY A 166 2.47 -1.99 -18.01
N VAL A 167 3.20 -2.96 -17.49
CA VAL A 167 4.10 -2.76 -16.33
C VAL A 167 5.21 -1.75 -16.64
N ILE A 168 5.81 -1.84 -17.83
CA ILE A 168 6.87 -0.91 -18.26
C ILE A 168 6.32 0.52 -18.37
N VAL A 169 5.15 0.70 -19.00
CA VAL A 169 4.52 2.03 -19.15
C VAL A 169 4.21 2.63 -17.79
N VAL A 170 3.65 1.86 -16.86
CA VAL A 170 3.37 2.32 -15.49
C VAL A 170 4.67 2.70 -14.77
N TYR A 171 5.72 1.87 -14.88
CA TYR A 171 7.00 2.16 -14.24
C TYR A 171 7.65 3.44 -14.75
N VAL A 172 7.68 3.63 -16.07
CA VAL A 172 8.21 4.86 -16.70
C VAL A 172 7.35 6.07 -16.31
N GLY A 173 6.03 5.91 -16.23
CA GLY A 173 5.14 6.96 -15.74
C GLY A 173 5.43 7.38 -14.30
N LEU A 174 5.66 6.41 -13.39
CA LEU A 174 6.03 6.71 -12.00
C LEU A 174 7.38 7.45 -11.92
N LEU A 175 8.35 7.07 -12.74
CA LEU A 175 9.63 7.77 -12.83
C LEU A 175 9.48 9.20 -13.36
N ALA A 176 8.62 9.42 -14.37
CA ALA A 176 8.34 10.76 -14.89
C ALA A 176 7.70 11.65 -13.81
N VAL A 177 6.71 11.13 -13.08
CA VAL A 177 6.08 11.86 -11.97
C VAL A 177 7.09 12.19 -10.87
N LEU A 178 7.97 11.25 -10.53
CA LEU A 178 9.01 11.51 -9.54
C LEU A 178 10.03 12.54 -10.03
N TYR A 179 10.39 12.49 -11.32
CA TYR A 179 11.29 13.46 -11.92
C TYR A 179 10.69 14.88 -11.91
N GLU A 180 9.40 15.03 -12.25
CA GLU A 180 8.69 16.30 -12.11
C GLU A 180 8.70 16.80 -10.66
N GLN A 181 8.44 15.91 -9.69
CA GLN A 181 8.50 16.26 -8.26
C GLN A 181 9.89 16.76 -7.87
N SER A 182 10.96 16.10 -8.33
CA SER A 182 12.33 16.52 -8.06
C SER A 182 12.67 17.90 -8.62
N LEU A 183 12.05 18.32 -9.73
CA LEU A 183 12.30 19.63 -10.34
C LEU A 183 11.58 20.77 -9.61
N ILE A 184 10.41 20.51 -9.04
CA ILE A 184 9.61 21.52 -8.31
C ILE A 184 10.23 21.84 -6.94
N ASP A 185 11.04 20.93 -6.40
CA ASP A 185 11.72 21.08 -5.11
C ASP A 185 13.08 21.80 -5.18
N TYR A 186 13.54 22.20 -6.37
CA TYR A 186 14.73 23.05 -6.60
C TYR A 186 14.34 24.52 -6.77
#